data_AF-A0A1Y4IZW8-F1
#
_entry.id   AF-A0A1Y4IZW8-F1
#
_cell.length_a   1.000
_cell.length_b   1.000
_cell.length_c   1.000
_cell.angle_alpha   90.00
_cell.angle_beta   90.00
_cell.angle_gamma   90.00
#
_symmetry.space_group_name_H-M   'P 1'
#
loop_
_entity.id
_entity.type
_entity.pdbx_description
1 polymer ?
#
loop_
_entity_poly.entity_id
_entity_poly.type
_entity_poly.pdbx_seq_one_letter_code
_entity_poly.pdbx_strand_id
1 'polypeptide(L)' 'MVKSAEVNDLEVLTNLAALLWQNHSVEDLFHEFSGIMSNGESRFFLKYEKNIPIGFAQCQLRHDCKNRTLSDTCTEF' A
#
# COMPACT_ATOMS: atom_id res chain seq x y z
N MET A 1 7.11 -13.14 -11.40
CA MET A 1 6.20 -12.14 -12.01
C MET A 1 5.78 -11.14 -10.95
N VAL A 2 5.71 -9.86 -11.29
CA VAL A 2 5.06 -8.84 -10.44
C VAL A 2 3.72 -8.50 -11.10
N LYS A 3 2.64 -8.45 -10.32
CA LYS A 3 1.31 -8.01 -10.78
C LYS A 3 0.74 -6.94 -9.86
N SER A 4 -0.12 -6.08 -10.40
CA SER A 4 -0.99 -5.26 -9.55
C SER A 4 -1.92 -6.19 -8.78
N ALA A 5 -2.10 -5.93 -7.49
CA ALA A 5 -3.05 -6.68 -6.68
C ALA A 5 -4.46 -6.12 -6.88
N GLU A 6 -5.44 -7.01 -6.87
CA GLU A 6 -6.87 -6.68 -6.91
C GLU A 6 -7.52 -7.02 -5.56
N VAL A 7 -8.82 -6.71 -5.42
CA VAL A 7 -9.58 -7.00 -4.19
C VAL A 7 -9.52 -8.49 -3.82
N ASN A 8 -9.51 -9.37 -4.82
CA ASN A 8 -9.39 -10.82 -4.60
C ASN A 8 -8.02 -11.25 -4.04
N ASP A 9 -7.01 -10.38 -4.09
CA ASP A 9 -5.68 -10.64 -3.56
C ASP A 9 -5.51 -10.11 -2.11
N LEU A 10 -6.54 -9.51 -1.51
CA LEU A 10 -6.46 -8.90 -0.16
C LEU A 10 -5.97 -9.88 0.90
N GLU A 11 -6.49 -11.11 0.90
CA GLU A 11 -6.07 -12.14 1.85
C GLU A 11 -4.58 -12.46 1.73
N VAL A 12 -4.05 -12.50 0.49
CA VAL A 12 -2.62 -12.74 0.27
C VAL A 12 -1.78 -11.57 0.76
N LEU A 13 -2.23 -10.34 0.51
CA LEU A 13 -1.54 -9.12 0.95
C LEU A 13 -1.47 -9.02 2.48
N THR A 14 -2.58 -9.26 3.17
CA THR A 14 -2.67 -9.09 4.63
C THR A 14 -1.87 -10.16 5.36
N ASN A 15 -1.86 -11.40 4.86
CA ASN A 15 -0.98 -12.45 5.37
C ASN A 15 0.50 -12.09 5.22
N LEU A 16 0.92 -11.57 4.06
CA LEU A 16 2.30 -11.12 3.87
C LEU A 16 2.64 -9.89 4.74
N ALA A 17 1.69 -8.98 4.93
CA ALA A 17 1.84 -7.79 5.75
C ALA A 17 1.95 -8.11 7.24
N ALA A 18 1.20 -9.09 7.74
CA ALA A 18 1.29 -9.57 9.12
C ALA A 18 2.68 -10.14 9.45
N LEU A 19 3.39 -10.70 8.46
CA LEU A 19 4.78 -11.14 8.62
C LEU A 19 5.75 -9.96 8.78
N LEU A 20 5.46 -8.80 8.18
CA LEU A 20 6.27 -7.58 8.28
C LEU A 20 5.91 -6.75 9.53
N TRP A 21 4.62 -6.66 9.86
CA TRP A 21 4.09 -5.85 10.96
C TRP A 21 3.44 -6.73 12.01
N GLN A 22 4.28 -7.38 12.82
CA GLN A 22 3.88 -8.37 13.82
C GLN A 22 2.88 -7.87 14.89
N ASN A 23 2.65 -6.56 14.98
CA ASN A 23 1.70 -5.95 15.91
C ASN A 23 0.29 -5.73 15.33
N HIS A 24 0.05 -6.05 14.06
CA HIS A 24 -1.26 -5.93 13.42
C HIS A 24 -1.83 -7.31 13.13
N SER A 25 -3.12 -7.50 13.44
CA SER A 25 -3.82 -8.72 13.05
C SER A 25 -4.09 -8.74 11.54
N VAL A 26 -4.30 -9.94 10.98
CA VAL A 26 -4.65 -10.09 9.56
C VAL A 26 -5.98 -9.40 9.27
N GLU A 27 -6.92 -9.45 10.21
CA GLU A 27 -8.22 -8.81 10.13
C GLU A 27 -8.11 -7.28 10.08
N ASP A 28 -7.29 -6.68 10.95
CA ASP A 28 -7.07 -5.23 10.95
C ASP A 28 -6.48 -4.76 9.62
N LEU A 29 -5.45 -5.46 9.15
CA LEU A 29 -4.80 -5.18 7.87
C LEU A 29 -5.77 -5.34 6.69
N PHE A 30 -6.68 -6.32 6.76
CA PHE A 30 -7.70 -6.54 5.72
C PHE A 30 -8.64 -5.35 5.61
N HIS A 31 -9.17 -4.89 6.74
CA HIS A 31 -10.02 -3.71 6.78
C HIS A 31 -9.29 -2.48 6.27
N GLU A 32 -8.05 -2.24 6.71
CA GLU A 32 -7.25 -1.10 6.28
C GLU A 32 -6.95 -1.15 4.78
N PHE A 33 -6.44 -2.26 4.28
CA PHE A 33 -6.06 -2.43 2.88
C PHE A 33 -7.25 -2.32 1.94
N SER A 34 -8.43 -2.81 2.34
CA SER A 34 -9.66 -2.65 1.57
C SER A 34 -10.02 -1.17 1.36
N GLY A 35 -9.83 -0.34 2.38
CA GLY A 35 -10.02 1.11 2.30
C GLY A 35 -8.99 1.78 1.39
N ILE A 36 -7.72 1.41 1.55
CA ILE A 36 -6.61 1.95 0.75
C ILE A 36 -6.80 1.64 -0.74
N MET A 37 -7.17 0.41 -1.09
CA MET A 37 -7.42 0.00 -2.48
C MET A 37 -8.60 0.75 -3.11
N SER A 38 -9.57 1.19 -2.31
CA SER A 38 -10.76 1.90 -2.77
C SER A 38 -10.52 3.40 -3.01
N ASN A 39 -9.45 3.98 -2.46
CA ASN A 39 -9.15 5.41 -2.55
C ASN A 39 -8.63 5.86 -3.94
N GLY A 40 -8.25 4.93 -4.81
CA GLY A 40 -7.79 5.26 -6.18
C GLY A 40 -6.38 5.89 -6.28
N GLU A 41 -5.85 6.44 -5.21
CA GLU A 41 -4.50 7.05 -5.13
C GLU A 41 -3.41 6.07 -4.68
N SER A 42 -3.81 4.86 -4.27
CA SER A 42 -2.92 3.82 -3.77
C SER A 42 -3.02 2.57 -4.62
N ARG A 43 -1.89 1.88 -4.76
CA ARG A 43 -1.81 0.62 -5.49
C ARG A 43 -0.89 -0.35 -4.75
N PHE A 44 -1.33 -1.60 -4.68
CA PHE A 44 -0.52 -2.71 -4.18
C PHE A 44 -0.01 -3.56 -5.34
N PHE A 45 1.19 -4.10 -5.19
CA PHE A 45 1.80 -5.02 -6.13
C PHE A 45 2.23 -6.29 -5.40
N LEU A 46 2.03 -7.45 -6.03
CA LEU A 46 2.44 -8.75 -5.52
C LEU A 46 3.54 -9.35 -6.39
N LYS A 47 4.57 -9.89 -5.74
CA LYS A 47 5.63 -10.68 -6.38
C LYS A 47 5.33 -12.16 -6.20
N TYR A 48 5.25 -12.87 -7.32
CA TYR A 48 5.16 -14.33 -7.37
C TYR A 48 6.45 -14.96 -7.88
N GLU A 49 6.79 -16.12 -7.31
CA GLU A 49 7.78 -17.07 -7.80
C GLU A 49 7.16 -18.47 -7.82
N LYS A 50 7.15 -19.14 -8.98
CA LYS A 50 6.52 -20.46 -9.16
C LYS A 50 5.08 -20.54 -8.61
N ASN A 51 4.28 -19.48 -8.85
CA ASN A 51 2.91 -19.30 -8.34
C ASN A 51 2.76 -19.14 -6.82
N ILE A 52 3.87 -18.98 -6.09
CA ILE A 52 3.87 -18.68 -4.66
C ILE A 52 4.05 -17.18 -4.47
N PRO A 53 3.18 -16.50 -3.71
CA PRO A 53 3.37 -15.09 -3.35
C PRO A 53 4.53 -14.99 -2.35
N ILE A 54 5.56 -14.21 -2.67
CA ILE A 54 6.78 -14.10 -1.86
C ILE A 54 7.01 -12.68 -1.31
N GLY A 55 6.14 -11.73 -1.64
CA GLY A 55 6.25 -10.37 -1.16
C GLY A 55 5.30 -9.41 -1.87
N PHE A 56 5.18 -8.22 -1.31
CA PHE A 56 4.34 -7.15 -1.84
C PHE A 56 5.01 -5.79 -1.70
N ALA A 57 4.46 -4.80 -2.40
CA ALA A 57 4.78 -3.39 -2.22
C ALA A 57 3.50 -2.56 -2.26
N GLN A 58 3.40 -1.58 -1.38
CA GLN A 58 2.34 -0.56 -1.38
C GLN A 58 2.94 0.75 -1.90
N CYS A 59 2.26 1.38 -2.86
CA CYS A 59 2.62 2.69 -3.39
C CYS A 59 1.41 3.62 -3.30
N GLN A 60 1.63 4.88 -2.94
CA GLN A 60 0.58 5.89 -2.83
C GLN A 60 1.07 7.23 -3.37
N LEU A 61 0.19 7.95 -4.08
CA LEU A 61 0.44 9.33 -4.46
C LEU A 61 0.48 10.21 -3.21
N ARG A 62 1.57 10.95 -3.05
CA ARG A 62 1.78 11.87 -1.94
C ARG A 62 1.65 13.29 -2.44
N HIS A 63 0.64 13.98 -1.93
CA HIS A 63 0.38 15.39 -2.24
C HIS A 63 0.94 16.34 -1.18
N ASP A 64 1.66 15.83 -0.17
CA ASP A 64 2.31 16.66 0.83
C ASP A 64 3.55 17.36 0.26
N CYS A 65 3.38 18.63 -0.15
CA CYS A 65 4.51 19.52 -0.39
C CYS A 65 5.19 19.83 0.95
N LYS A 66 6.24 19.07 1.29
CA LYS A 66 7.09 19.40 2.44
C LYS A 66 8.07 20.50 2.04
N ASN A 67 7.61 21.74 1.93
CA ASN A 67 8.54 22.86 2.01
C ASN A 67 9.05 22.92 3.45
N ARG A 68 10.28 22.45 3.65
CA ARG A 68 10.93 22.41 4.96
C ARG A 68 11.66 23.73 5.21
N THR A 69 11.00 24.87 5.06
CA THR A 69 11.47 26.13 5.63
C THR A 69 10.29 27.07 5.83
N LEU A 70 10.25 27.68 7.01
CA LEU A 70 9.33 28.75 7.38
C LEU A 70 9.47 29.92 6.39
N SER A 71 8.38 30.67 6.21
CA SER A 71 8.17 31.83 5.31
C SER A 71 8.21 31.55 3.80
N ASP A 72 7.12 32.00 3.17
CA ASP A 72 6.96 32.30 1.74
C ASP A 72 6.37 31.20 0.83
N THR A 73 5.03 31.34 0.69
CA THR A 73 4.20 31.21 -0.52
C THR A 73 4.44 30.03 -1.47
N CYS A 74 3.60 29.00 -1.35
CA CYS A 74 3.19 28.19 -2.50
C CYS A 74 2.04 28.91 -3.21
N THR A 75 2.35 29.77 -4.17
CA THR A 75 1.41 30.20 -5.20
C THR A 75 1.56 29.28 -6.41
N GLU A 76 0.47 28.56 -6.68
CA GLU A 76 -0.02 28.04 -7.98
C GLU A 76 1.00 27.80 -9.11
N PHE A 77 1.09 26.53 -9.53
CA PHE A 77 1.30 26.13 -10.93
C PHE A 77 0.29 25.07 -11.31
#